data_AF-A0A5Y0QIT7-F1
#
_entry.id   AF-A0A5Y0QIT7-F1
#
_cell.length_a   1.000
_cell.length_b   1.000
_cell.length_c   1.000
_cell.angle_alpha   90.00
_cell.angle_beta   90.00
_cell.angle_gamma   90.00
#
_symmetry.space_group_name_H-M   'P 1'
#
loop_
_entity.id
_entity.type
_entity.pdbx_description
1 polymer ?
#
loop_
_entity_poly.entity_id
_entity_poly.type
_entity_poly.pdbx_seq_one_letter_code
_entity_poly.pdbx_strand_id
1 'polypeptide(L)'
;MSTKKYEHIKEYSFHGEFFQCPDDSKGRFSAKIEYSSYHGLILDYCISDSDGPDKCERLYGYLNTGEQCTLIGPFDFSQGGFHLGKGFTRTGRHGFAIILFNGFYDENHKIEYCDLSLHGLQEFIHPQGFITQLKHKNAPIFSASAEDWKIELINNATFSVVGDGLLNIIYCQDADALTKLSDEFLKIKELHPSARFSIRKDLTFYFRFKNHNSKNIKEHMLNIWKVSGLISILTDKPTLPDELYIKFEGGHTRIPCLLTTRFEQRTIDLALKKFDHRSLPINWKSIDIEKAFEKWFEISDRYIPLTITYQYETGYRTLHQAHSDIILFATQIEAINSTLGGEKREKYIKPIDEYASTFLRKKMNNFFIRFNNNSLGANIATLRNELAHVDRDKELMTQMTLDEYIRIGLYLRLIITSHLLSNLGIEKEHIQRYQNRVAQD
;
A
#
# COMPACT_ATOMS: atom_id res chain seq x y z
N MET A 1 -0.62 17.67 22.40
CA MET A 1 0.67 17.55 21.68
C MET A 1 0.39 16.94 20.32
N SER A 2 0.92 17.51 19.24
CA SER A 2 0.79 16.90 17.91
C SER A 2 1.63 15.62 17.85
N THR A 3 1.01 14.48 17.56
CA THR A 3 1.76 13.24 17.26
C THR A 3 2.72 13.52 16.11
N LYS A 4 4.02 13.26 16.33
CA LYS A 4 5.04 13.42 15.29
C LYS A 4 4.73 12.46 14.13
N LYS A 5 4.84 12.96 12.90
CA LYS A 5 4.50 12.24 11.68
C LYS A 5 5.76 11.60 11.08
N TYR A 6 5.69 10.31 10.77
CA TYR A 6 6.73 9.57 10.05
C TYR A 6 6.13 9.02 8.75
N GLU A 7 6.65 9.47 7.62
CA GLU A 7 6.21 9.11 6.27
C GLU A 7 7.09 7.98 5.72
N HIS A 8 6.50 6.90 5.22
CA HIS A 8 7.23 5.73 4.74
C HIS A 8 8.07 6.00 3.48
N ILE A 9 7.78 7.08 2.76
CA ILE A 9 8.53 7.47 1.57
C ILE A 9 9.77 8.32 1.89
N LYS A 10 9.92 8.78 3.13
CA LYS A 10 11.07 9.61 3.57
C LYS A 10 12.15 8.74 4.19
N GLU A 11 13.36 9.28 4.19
CA GLU A 11 14.48 8.66 4.88
C GLU A 11 14.61 9.22 6.30
N TYR A 12 14.96 8.33 7.24
CA TYR A 12 15.19 8.71 8.63
C TYR A 12 16.46 8.06 9.16
N SER A 13 17.13 8.78 10.05
CA SER A 13 18.29 8.28 10.78
C SER A 13 18.13 8.65 12.25
N PHE A 14 18.14 7.64 13.11
CA PHE A 14 18.06 7.80 14.56
C PHE A 14 19.31 7.21 15.18
N HIS A 15 19.81 7.83 16.24
CA HIS A 15 20.85 7.26 17.08
C HIS A 15 20.25 7.04 18.47
N GLY A 16 20.60 5.95 19.14
CA GLY A 16 20.04 5.69 20.45
C GLY A 16 20.77 4.60 21.19
N GLU A 17 20.28 4.30 22.38
CA GLU A 17 20.74 3.17 23.15
C GLU A 17 19.60 2.17 23.33
N PHE A 18 19.92 0.90 23.17
CA PHE A 18 18.98 -0.22 23.06
C PHE A 18 19.30 -1.32 24.05
N PHE A 19 18.27 -2.03 24.48
CA PHE A 19 18.36 -3.07 25.50
C PHE A 19 17.16 -4.04 25.37
N GLN A 20 17.26 -5.22 26.00
CA GLN A 20 16.29 -6.30 25.84
C GLN A 20 15.08 -6.20 26.78
N CYS A 21 15.26 -5.66 27.99
CA CYS A 21 14.22 -5.64 29.03
C CYS A 21 13.82 -4.21 29.41
N PRO A 22 12.53 -3.80 29.31
CA PRO A 22 12.09 -2.44 29.64
C PRO A 22 12.48 -1.99 31.06
N ASP A 23 12.47 -2.93 32.01
CA ASP A 23 12.70 -2.71 33.43
C ASP A 23 14.16 -2.95 33.86
N ASP A 24 15.04 -3.38 32.95
CA ASP A 24 16.45 -3.66 33.24
C ASP A 24 17.36 -3.08 32.14
N SER A 25 18.20 -2.13 32.53
CA SER A 25 19.16 -1.47 31.64
C SER A 25 20.47 -2.25 31.47
N LYS A 26 20.60 -3.47 32.00
CA LYS A 26 21.76 -4.32 31.76
C LYS A 26 21.91 -4.67 30.28
N GLY A 27 23.15 -4.77 29.82
CA GLY A 27 23.45 -5.10 28.44
C GLY A 27 23.02 -4.03 27.43
N ARG A 28 22.82 -2.78 27.88
CA ARG A 28 22.48 -1.65 27.02
C ARG A 28 23.64 -1.35 26.07
N PHE A 29 23.32 -1.09 24.81
CA PHE A 29 24.31 -0.81 23.78
C PHE A 29 23.87 0.33 22.87
N SER A 30 24.85 1.02 22.27
CA SER A 30 24.59 2.09 21.32
C SER A 30 24.35 1.52 19.93
N ALA A 31 23.37 2.07 19.21
CA ALA A 31 23.12 1.72 17.83
C ALA A 31 22.51 2.87 17.04
N LYS A 32 22.61 2.79 15.72
CA LYS A 32 21.97 3.69 14.76
C LYS A 32 20.88 2.94 14.02
N ILE A 33 19.71 3.55 13.90
CA ILE A 33 18.62 3.06 13.05
C ILE A 33 18.59 3.90 11.79
N GLU A 34 18.61 3.23 10.65
CA GLU A 34 18.42 3.84 9.34
C GLU A 34 17.13 3.31 8.72
N TYR A 35 16.36 4.22 8.14
CA TYR A 35 15.15 3.90 7.39
C TYR A 35 15.19 4.52 6.00
N SER A 36 14.83 3.72 5.00
CA SER A 36 14.36 4.19 3.70
C SER A 36 13.33 3.19 3.14
N SER A 37 12.45 3.63 2.26
CA SER A 37 11.50 2.77 1.55
C SER A 37 12.19 1.67 0.72
N TYR A 38 13.44 1.92 0.29
CA TYR A 38 14.26 1.01 -0.50
C TYR A 38 15.05 -0.01 0.35
N HIS A 39 15.79 0.45 1.36
CA HIS A 39 16.61 -0.46 2.20
C HIS A 39 15.81 -1.07 3.36
N GLY A 40 14.66 -0.50 3.72
CA GLY A 40 13.90 -0.86 4.91
C GLY A 40 14.50 -0.28 6.19
N LEU A 41 14.19 -0.93 7.31
CA LEU A 41 14.74 -0.62 8.63
C LEU A 41 16.01 -1.42 8.89
N ILE A 42 17.09 -0.72 9.20
CA ILE A 42 18.41 -1.31 9.49
C ILE A 42 18.90 -0.79 10.84
N LEU A 43 19.33 -1.70 11.71
CA LEU A 43 20.03 -1.40 12.96
C LEU A 43 21.53 -1.63 12.76
N ASP A 44 22.32 -0.57 12.81
CA ASP A 44 23.78 -0.61 12.84
C ASP A 44 24.24 -0.57 14.31
N TYR A 45 24.75 -1.69 14.82
CA TYR A 45 24.98 -1.91 16.25
C TYR A 45 26.45 -2.08 16.59
N CYS A 46 26.78 -1.70 17.83
CA CYS A 46 28.07 -1.97 18.46
C CYS A 46 27.85 -2.39 19.91
N ILE A 47 28.06 -3.67 20.21
CA ILE A 47 27.86 -4.26 21.54
C ILE A 47 29.22 -4.68 22.08
N SER A 48 29.75 -3.91 23.03
CA SER A 48 31.00 -4.20 23.75
C SER A 48 30.75 -4.88 25.10
N ASP A 49 29.52 -4.88 25.59
CA ASP A 49 29.12 -5.45 26.87
C ASP A 49 28.84 -6.97 26.73
N SER A 50 29.40 -7.76 27.64
CA SER A 50 29.15 -9.20 27.73
C SER A 50 27.71 -9.51 28.13
N ASP A 51 27.06 -8.60 28.86
CA ASP A 51 25.65 -8.74 29.26
C ASP A 51 24.68 -8.32 28.14
N GLY A 52 25.19 -7.83 27.00
CA GLY A 52 24.38 -7.48 25.84
C GLY A 52 23.69 -8.69 25.20
N PRO A 53 22.51 -8.52 24.58
CA PRO A 53 21.72 -9.64 24.08
C PRO A 53 22.42 -10.37 22.92
N ASP A 54 22.42 -11.70 22.94
CA ASP A 54 22.84 -12.52 21.79
C ASP A 54 21.72 -12.67 20.77
N LYS A 55 20.51 -13.01 21.25
CA LYS A 55 19.30 -13.19 20.44
C LYS A 55 18.10 -12.65 21.18
N CYS A 56 17.23 -11.94 20.47
CA CYS A 56 15.99 -11.43 21.04
C CYS A 56 14.95 -11.15 19.95
N GLU A 57 13.67 -11.13 20.32
CA GLU A 57 12.59 -10.78 19.38
C GLU A 57 12.27 -9.28 19.40
N ARG A 58 12.69 -8.58 20.45
CA ARG A 58 12.43 -7.14 20.64
C ARG A 58 13.62 -6.45 21.26
N LEU A 59 13.79 -5.20 20.86
CA LEU A 59 14.68 -4.25 21.51
C LEU A 59 13.89 -3.02 21.89
N TYR A 60 14.13 -2.53 23.09
CA TYR A 60 13.61 -1.27 23.58
C TYR A 60 14.71 -0.24 23.54
N GLY A 61 14.40 1.00 23.18
CA GLY A 61 15.43 2.02 23.05
C GLY A 61 14.98 3.44 23.32
N TYR A 62 15.95 4.25 23.73
CA TYR A 62 15.81 5.70 23.82
C TYR A 62 16.57 6.34 22.66
N LEU A 63 15.86 7.08 21.82
CA LEU A 63 16.44 7.78 20.67
C LEU A 63 17.06 9.12 21.11
N ASN A 64 17.97 9.63 20.29
CA ASN A 64 18.59 10.96 20.44
C ASN A 64 17.58 12.11 20.36
N THR A 65 16.36 11.85 19.88
CA THR A 65 15.22 12.77 19.91
C THR A 65 14.52 12.83 21.27
N GLY A 66 14.91 11.98 22.23
CA GLY A 66 14.23 11.78 23.52
C GLY A 66 13.02 10.83 23.45
N GLU A 67 12.69 10.31 22.26
CA GLU A 67 11.56 9.40 22.07
C GLU A 67 11.92 7.97 22.49
N GLN A 68 11.01 7.31 23.21
CA GLN A 68 11.07 5.86 23.42
C GLN A 68 10.68 5.13 22.13
N CYS A 69 11.27 3.97 21.88
CA CYS A 69 10.89 3.12 20.76
C CYS A 69 10.99 1.63 21.10
N THR A 70 10.26 0.83 20.33
CA THR A 70 10.33 -0.64 20.32
C THR A 70 10.65 -1.12 18.91
N LEU A 71 11.73 -1.87 18.75
CA LEU A 71 12.10 -2.55 17.50
C LEU A 71 11.60 -4.00 17.58
N ILE A 72 10.97 -4.49 16.53
CA ILE A 72 10.44 -5.86 16.46
C ILE A 72 11.18 -6.66 15.38
N GLY A 73 11.74 -7.78 15.84
CA GLY A 73 12.65 -8.67 15.13
C GLY A 73 12.00 -9.94 14.55
N PRO A 74 12.83 -10.97 14.29
CA PRO A 74 13.91 -11.46 15.15
C PRO A 74 15.25 -10.71 15.04
N PHE A 75 16.04 -10.70 16.11
CA PHE A 75 17.42 -10.19 16.16
C PHE A 75 18.40 -11.29 16.57
N ASP A 76 19.47 -11.46 15.78
CA ASP A 76 20.57 -12.37 16.10
C ASP A 76 21.90 -11.63 15.98
N PHE A 77 22.50 -11.31 17.13
CA PHE A 77 23.78 -10.61 17.26
C PHE A 77 24.95 -11.56 17.49
N SER A 78 24.71 -12.88 17.47
CA SER A 78 25.76 -13.88 17.66
C SER A 78 26.73 -13.97 16.48
N GLN A 79 26.35 -13.43 15.32
CA GLN A 79 27.14 -13.48 14.10
C GLN A 79 27.91 -12.17 13.89
N GLY A 80 29.24 -12.27 13.85
CA GLY A 80 30.12 -11.14 13.60
C GLY A 80 30.63 -10.45 14.87
N GLY A 81 31.90 -10.08 14.85
CA GLY A 81 32.55 -9.38 15.94
C GLY A 81 34.04 -9.22 15.68
N PHE A 82 34.65 -8.27 16.37
CA PHE A 82 36.07 -8.02 16.33
C PHE A 82 36.69 -8.41 17.67
N HIS A 83 37.75 -9.22 17.61
CA HIS A 83 38.58 -9.53 18.77
C HIS A 83 39.81 -8.62 18.76
N LEU A 84 39.97 -7.82 19.83
CA LEU A 84 41.20 -7.06 20.07
C LEU A 84 41.70 -7.34 21.49
N GLY A 85 42.70 -8.22 21.61
CA GLY A 85 43.23 -8.65 22.91
C GLY A 85 42.19 -9.39 23.75
N LYS A 86 41.90 -8.88 24.96
CA LYS A 86 40.87 -9.44 25.86
C LYS A 86 39.46 -8.90 25.60
N GLY A 87 39.30 -7.91 24.72
CA GLY A 87 38.01 -7.33 24.37
C GLY A 87 37.40 -8.03 23.16
N PHE A 88 36.11 -8.40 23.27
CA PHE A 88 35.29 -8.85 22.15
C PHE A 88 34.16 -7.85 21.95
N THR A 89 34.08 -7.25 20.76
CA THR A 89 33.00 -6.32 20.41
C THR A 89 32.22 -6.90 19.25
N ARG A 90 30.91 -7.08 19.43
CA ARG A 90 29.99 -7.49 18.36
C ARG A 90 29.55 -6.26 17.60
N THR A 91 29.81 -6.22 16.31
CA THR A 91 29.40 -5.11 15.44
C THR A 91 28.77 -5.65 14.17
N GLY A 92 27.81 -4.93 13.62
CA GLY A 92 27.15 -5.36 12.38
C GLY A 92 25.93 -4.52 12.03
N ARG A 93 25.34 -4.85 10.88
CA ARG A 93 24.07 -4.27 10.41
C ARG A 93 23.01 -5.36 10.36
N HIS A 94 21.89 -5.12 11.02
CA HIS A 94 20.78 -6.07 11.11
C HIS A 94 19.49 -5.43 10.58
N GLY A 95 18.87 -6.02 9.56
CA GLY A 95 17.56 -5.58 9.08
C GLY A 95 16.44 -6.08 9.99
N PHE A 96 15.42 -5.27 10.28
CA PHE A 96 14.29 -5.67 11.12
C PHE A 96 12.95 -5.22 10.53
N ALA A 97 11.84 -5.72 11.07
CA ALA A 97 10.55 -5.60 10.40
C ALA A 97 9.81 -4.30 10.72
N ILE A 98 9.80 -3.91 12.00
CA ILE A 98 8.91 -2.85 12.51
C ILE A 98 9.63 -2.03 13.58
N ILE A 99 9.43 -0.71 13.55
CA ILE A 99 9.70 0.19 14.69
C ILE A 99 8.41 0.87 15.15
N LEU A 100 8.17 0.82 16.44
CA LEU A 100 7.10 1.53 17.15
C LEU A 100 7.71 2.70 17.92
N PHE A 101 7.14 3.89 17.78
CA PHE A 101 7.62 5.08 18.49
C PHE A 101 6.73 5.41 19.70
N ASN A 102 7.27 6.20 20.62
CA ASN A 102 6.61 6.74 21.80
C ASN A 102 6.15 5.70 22.82
N GLY A 103 6.89 4.59 22.97
CA GLY A 103 6.65 3.65 24.06
C GLY A 103 7.41 2.33 23.92
N PHE A 104 7.36 1.57 25.01
CA PHE A 104 7.83 0.19 25.11
C PHE A 104 6.65 -0.76 25.04
N TYR A 105 6.60 -1.59 24.00
CA TYR A 105 5.49 -2.47 23.69
C TYR A 105 5.96 -3.93 23.61
N ASP A 106 5.33 -4.78 24.41
CA ASP A 106 5.58 -6.23 24.43
C ASP A 106 4.41 -7.01 23.80
N GLU A 107 4.36 -8.33 24.01
CA GLU A 107 3.30 -9.23 23.50
C GLU A 107 1.98 -9.12 24.26
N ASN A 108 2.02 -8.55 25.47
CA ASN A 108 0.84 -8.39 26.31
C ASN A 108 0.01 -7.17 25.89
N HIS A 109 0.62 -6.22 25.18
CA HIS A 109 -0.05 -5.06 24.63
C HIS A 109 -0.94 -5.46 23.43
N LYS A 110 -2.26 -5.37 23.62
CA LYS A 110 -3.23 -5.66 22.56
C LYS A 110 -3.47 -4.46 21.67
N ILE A 111 -3.60 -4.72 20.37
CA ILE A 111 -3.90 -3.70 19.37
C ILE A 111 -5.41 -3.51 19.28
N GLU A 112 -5.86 -2.28 19.46
CA GLU A 112 -7.25 -1.87 19.25
C GLU A 112 -7.53 -1.67 17.75
N TYR A 113 -6.65 -0.95 17.06
CA TYR A 113 -6.73 -0.72 15.61
C TYR A 113 -5.41 -0.24 15.00
N CYS A 114 -5.31 -0.32 13.67
CA CYS A 114 -4.24 0.27 12.87
C CYS A 114 -4.82 1.26 11.85
N ASP A 115 -4.25 2.46 11.74
CA ASP A 115 -4.62 3.48 10.76
C ASP A 115 -3.54 3.54 9.66
N LEU A 116 -3.90 3.27 8.40
CA LEU A 116 -3.02 3.36 7.23
C LEU A 116 -3.47 4.45 6.27
N SER A 117 -2.58 5.39 5.96
CA SER A 117 -2.70 6.30 4.82
C SER A 117 -1.87 5.76 3.66
N LEU A 118 -2.33 5.98 2.43
CA LEU A 118 -1.66 5.54 1.21
C LEU A 118 -1.36 6.73 0.31
N HIS A 119 -0.23 6.67 -0.41
CA HIS A 119 0.10 7.68 -1.40
C HIS A 119 -0.94 7.69 -2.54
N GLY A 120 -1.46 8.85 -2.88
CA GLY A 120 -2.51 8.98 -3.92
C GLY A 120 -3.92 8.61 -3.46
N LEU A 121 -4.13 8.23 -2.18
CA LEU A 121 -5.45 7.87 -1.66
C LEU A 121 -6.47 9.00 -1.77
N GLN A 122 -6.03 10.24 -1.53
CA GLN A 122 -6.88 11.41 -1.72
C GLN A 122 -7.40 11.45 -3.16
N GLU A 123 -6.52 11.38 -4.15
CA GLU A 123 -6.90 11.44 -5.57
C GLU A 123 -7.79 10.25 -5.99
N PHE A 124 -7.67 9.07 -5.36
CA PHE A 124 -8.59 7.96 -5.56
C PHE A 124 -10.02 8.25 -5.05
N ILE A 125 -10.13 8.89 -3.88
CA ILE A 125 -11.40 9.21 -3.22
C ILE A 125 -12.06 10.44 -3.83
N HIS A 126 -11.30 11.53 -3.99
CA HIS A 126 -11.77 12.83 -4.40
C HIS A 126 -10.66 13.66 -5.04
N PRO A 127 -10.92 14.34 -6.17
CA PRO A 127 -9.87 15.09 -6.85
C PRO A 127 -9.24 16.17 -5.95
N GLN A 128 -7.91 16.23 -5.94
CA GLN A 128 -7.12 17.07 -5.04
C GLN A 128 -7.45 18.56 -5.17
N GLY A 129 -7.71 19.04 -6.39
CA GLY A 129 -8.10 20.43 -6.66
C GLY A 129 -9.42 20.88 -6.02
N PHE A 130 -10.23 19.94 -5.52
CA PHE A 130 -11.54 20.22 -4.92
C PHE A 130 -11.63 19.76 -3.45
N ILE A 131 -10.50 19.56 -2.77
CA ILE A 131 -10.49 19.06 -1.38
C ILE A 131 -11.23 19.99 -0.40
N THR A 132 -11.27 21.29 -0.68
CA THR A 132 -12.02 22.29 0.11
C THR A 132 -13.52 22.03 0.13
N GLN A 133 -14.06 21.34 -0.88
CA GLN A 133 -15.48 20.99 -0.97
C GLN A 133 -15.86 19.77 -0.14
N LEU A 134 -14.88 18.92 0.20
CA LEU A 134 -15.15 17.70 0.97
C LEU A 134 -15.31 18.07 2.46
N LYS A 135 -16.49 17.83 3.03
CA LYS A 135 -16.76 18.10 4.44
C LYS A 135 -16.00 17.11 5.33
N HIS A 136 -15.35 17.62 6.39
CA HIS A 136 -14.87 16.77 7.47
C HIS A 136 -16.07 16.10 8.15
N LYS A 137 -15.94 14.81 8.48
CA LYS A 137 -16.96 14.04 9.17
C LYS A 137 -16.30 13.32 10.34
N ASN A 138 -16.90 13.42 11.53
CA ASN A 138 -16.44 12.67 12.70
C ASN A 138 -16.76 11.16 12.58
N ALA A 139 -17.80 10.83 11.82
CA ALA A 139 -18.15 9.45 11.51
C ALA A 139 -17.32 8.91 10.33
N PRO A 140 -17.05 7.61 10.27
CA PRO A 140 -16.45 6.96 9.10
C PRO A 140 -17.19 7.32 7.80
N ILE A 141 -16.43 7.54 6.73
CA ILE A 141 -16.95 7.75 5.37
C ILE A 141 -17.53 6.43 4.83
N PHE A 142 -16.93 5.32 5.25
CA PHE A 142 -17.22 3.97 4.82
C PHE A 142 -16.85 3.00 5.95
N SER A 143 -17.56 1.89 6.04
CA SER A 143 -17.26 0.77 6.93
C SER A 143 -17.60 -0.54 6.23
N ALA A 144 -16.69 -1.50 6.21
CA ALA A 144 -16.98 -2.91 5.92
C ALA A 144 -16.54 -3.77 7.09
N SER A 145 -17.21 -4.88 7.32
CA SER A 145 -16.88 -5.79 8.41
C SER A 145 -17.29 -7.21 8.11
N ALA A 146 -16.52 -8.15 8.64
CA ALA A 146 -16.91 -9.53 8.83
C ALA A 146 -16.90 -9.87 10.33
N GLU A 147 -17.10 -11.15 10.66
CA GLU A 147 -17.08 -11.64 12.06
C GLU A 147 -15.79 -11.24 12.79
N ASP A 148 -14.64 -11.38 12.11
CA ASP A 148 -13.32 -11.28 12.75
C ASP A 148 -12.62 -9.93 12.52
N TRP A 149 -13.17 -9.07 11.65
CA TRP A 149 -12.49 -7.84 11.26
C TRP A 149 -13.45 -6.72 10.86
N LYS A 150 -12.96 -5.48 10.99
CA LYS A 150 -13.64 -4.28 10.52
C LYS A 150 -12.64 -3.32 9.88
N ILE A 151 -13.00 -2.79 8.72
CA ILE A 151 -12.26 -1.71 8.06
C ILE A 151 -13.14 -0.48 7.92
N GLU A 152 -12.62 0.67 8.30
CA GLU A 152 -13.30 1.96 8.22
C GLU A 152 -12.45 2.94 7.43
N LEU A 153 -13.05 3.73 6.53
CA LEU A 153 -12.36 4.89 5.97
C LEU A 153 -12.71 6.12 6.81
N ILE A 154 -11.72 6.70 7.46
CA ILE A 154 -11.89 7.91 8.28
C ILE A 154 -11.17 9.10 7.64
N ASN A 155 -11.65 10.30 7.90
CA ASN A 155 -10.92 11.53 7.57
C ASN A 155 -10.48 12.25 8.85
N ASN A 156 -9.21 12.64 8.87
CA ASN A 156 -8.63 13.40 9.95
C ASN A 156 -8.32 14.81 9.45
N ALA A 157 -8.94 15.81 10.07
CA ALA A 157 -8.74 17.21 9.71
C ALA A 157 -7.88 17.90 10.78
N THR A 158 -6.88 18.66 10.34
CA THR A 158 -6.18 19.59 11.25
C THR A 158 -6.73 21.00 11.04
N PHE A 159 -6.80 21.78 12.12
CA PHE A 159 -7.37 23.11 12.09
C PHE A 159 -6.40 24.13 12.67
N SER A 160 -6.29 25.29 12.02
CA SER A 160 -5.63 26.47 12.55
C SER A 160 -6.69 27.34 13.22
N VAL A 161 -6.49 27.67 14.49
CA VAL A 161 -7.38 28.62 15.19
C VAL A 161 -7.13 30.00 14.59
N VAL A 162 -8.19 30.63 14.07
CA VAL A 162 -8.14 31.97 13.48
C VAL A 162 -8.84 32.99 14.39
N GLY A 163 -9.80 32.53 15.19
CA GLY A 163 -10.46 33.37 16.19
C GLY A 163 -11.16 34.55 15.53
N ASP A 164 -10.79 35.77 15.93
CA ASP A 164 -11.36 37.01 15.43
C ASP A 164 -10.70 37.47 14.12
N GLY A 165 -9.57 36.89 13.74
CA GLY A 165 -8.87 37.17 12.49
C GLY A 165 -9.53 36.54 11.25
N LEU A 166 -10.71 35.90 11.38
CA LEU A 166 -11.37 35.21 10.26
C LEU A 166 -11.70 36.17 9.11
N LEU A 167 -12.10 37.40 9.43
CA LEU A 167 -12.42 38.40 8.41
C LEU A 167 -11.18 38.84 7.61
N ASN A 168 -9.98 38.78 8.21
CA ASN A 168 -8.73 39.23 7.57
C ASN A 168 -8.26 38.34 6.44
N ILE A 169 -8.83 37.14 6.30
CA ILE A 169 -8.41 36.15 5.32
C ILE A 169 -9.50 35.86 4.27
N ILE A 170 -10.68 36.45 4.43
CA ILE A 170 -11.79 36.32 3.48
C ILE A 170 -11.74 37.55 2.57
N TYR A 171 -11.58 37.30 1.26
CA TYR A 171 -11.66 38.34 0.25
C TYR A 171 -12.88 38.09 -0.63
N CYS A 172 -13.65 39.15 -0.90
CA CYS A 172 -14.73 39.14 -1.88
C CYS A 172 -14.54 40.31 -2.84
N GLN A 173 -14.76 40.08 -4.13
CA GLN A 173 -14.76 41.17 -5.12
C GLN A 173 -15.98 42.10 -4.95
N ASP A 174 -17.07 41.58 -4.38
CA ASP A 174 -18.27 42.35 -4.03
C ASP A 174 -18.10 42.92 -2.60
N ALA A 175 -17.88 44.23 -2.51
CA ALA A 175 -17.66 44.93 -1.26
C ALA A 175 -18.91 44.95 -0.36
N ASP A 176 -20.11 44.99 -0.94
CA ASP A 176 -21.37 45.00 -0.19
C ASP A 176 -21.60 43.63 0.46
N ALA A 177 -21.30 42.55 -0.27
CA ALA A 177 -21.36 41.19 0.26
C ALA A 177 -20.35 40.96 1.40
N LEU A 178 -19.11 41.47 1.25
CA LEU A 178 -18.09 41.37 2.30
C LEU A 178 -18.47 42.13 3.57
N THR A 179 -19.05 43.32 3.41
CA THR A 179 -19.53 44.15 4.53
C THR A 179 -20.65 43.43 5.29
N LYS A 180 -21.66 42.91 4.57
CA LYS A 180 -22.75 42.13 5.18
C LYS A 180 -22.24 40.89 5.93
N LEU A 181 -21.27 40.17 5.36
CA LEU A 181 -20.65 39.01 6.01
C LEU A 181 -19.92 39.43 7.30
N SER A 182 -19.21 40.56 7.26
CA SER A 182 -18.45 41.09 8.40
C SER A 182 -19.38 41.49 9.55
N ASP A 183 -20.47 42.20 9.25
CA ASP A 183 -21.45 42.62 10.24
C ASP A 183 -22.13 41.41 10.91
N GLU A 184 -22.53 40.41 10.14
CA GLU A 184 -23.12 39.18 10.68
C GLU A 184 -22.11 38.38 11.51
N PHE A 185 -20.84 38.32 11.09
CA PHE A 185 -19.80 37.65 11.87
C PHE A 185 -19.60 38.31 13.24
N LEU A 186 -19.60 39.65 13.31
CA LEU A 186 -19.49 40.39 14.57
C LEU A 186 -20.69 40.11 15.49
N LYS A 187 -21.92 40.10 14.97
CA LYS A 187 -23.12 39.72 15.75
C LYS A 187 -23.02 38.30 16.32
N ILE A 188 -22.54 37.34 15.53
CA ILE A 188 -22.34 35.95 15.99
C ILE A 188 -21.34 35.90 17.15
N LYS A 189 -20.29 36.73 17.12
CA LYS A 189 -19.29 36.81 18.18
C LYS A 189 -19.82 37.41 19.46
N GLU A 190 -20.66 38.44 19.37
CA GLU A 190 -21.36 38.99 20.54
C GLU A 190 -22.28 37.95 21.19
N LEU A 191 -23.01 37.17 20.38
CA LEU A 191 -23.89 36.09 20.86
C LEU A 191 -23.13 34.88 21.39
N HIS A 192 -21.93 34.61 20.87
CA HIS A 192 -21.10 33.48 21.26
C HIS A 192 -19.64 33.90 21.55
N PRO A 193 -19.38 34.59 22.68
CA PRO A 193 -18.05 35.14 22.98
C PRO A 193 -16.95 34.09 23.14
N SER A 194 -17.31 32.87 23.52
CA SER A 194 -16.38 31.74 23.66
C SER A 194 -16.11 30.99 22.35
N ALA A 195 -16.79 31.35 21.25
CA ALA A 195 -16.66 30.64 19.98
C ALA A 195 -15.27 30.86 19.35
N ARG A 196 -14.58 29.75 19.09
CA ARG A 196 -13.26 29.73 18.45
C ARG A 196 -13.38 29.21 17.03
N PHE A 197 -13.50 30.13 16.07
CA PHE A 197 -13.48 29.79 14.65
C PHE A 197 -12.10 29.32 14.24
N SER A 198 -12.08 28.23 13.50
CA SER A 198 -10.86 27.58 13.04
C SER A 198 -11.02 27.18 11.59
N ILE A 199 -9.92 27.15 10.86
CA ILE A 199 -9.90 26.82 9.44
C ILE A 199 -9.12 25.55 9.24
N ARG A 200 -9.71 24.66 8.44
CA ARG A 200 -9.07 23.41 8.11
C ARG A 200 -7.79 23.69 7.33
N LYS A 201 -6.68 23.23 7.88
CA LYS A 201 -5.34 23.30 7.29
C LYS A 201 -5.06 22.10 6.40
N ASP A 202 -5.42 20.90 6.87
CA ASP A 202 -5.17 19.65 6.16
C ASP A 202 -6.32 18.65 6.36
N LEU A 203 -6.46 17.71 5.43
CA LEU A 203 -7.40 16.60 5.48
C LEU A 203 -6.73 15.33 4.97
N THR A 204 -6.44 14.40 5.87
CA THR A 204 -5.81 13.12 5.55
C THR A 204 -6.83 11.99 5.70
N PHE A 205 -6.78 11.01 4.79
CA PHE A 205 -7.62 9.82 4.84
C PHE A 205 -6.84 8.65 5.41
N TYR A 206 -7.47 7.87 6.30
CA TYR A 206 -6.89 6.65 6.82
C TYR A 206 -7.88 5.51 6.68
N PHE A 207 -7.38 4.35 6.26
CA PHE A 207 -8.05 3.08 6.49
C PHE A 207 -7.73 2.63 7.90
N ARG A 208 -8.76 2.59 8.75
CA ARG A 208 -8.70 2.04 10.10
C ARG A 208 -9.09 0.57 10.05
N PHE A 209 -8.15 -0.30 10.34
CA PHE A 209 -8.36 -1.74 10.44
C PHE A 209 -8.44 -2.18 11.90
N LYS A 210 -9.45 -2.98 12.22
CA LYS A 210 -9.66 -3.65 13.51
C LYS A 210 -9.74 -5.14 13.25
N ASN A 211 -9.05 -5.92 14.07
CA ASN A 211 -9.17 -7.37 14.07
C ASN A 211 -9.62 -7.79 15.48
N HIS A 212 -10.75 -8.49 15.55
CA HIS A 212 -11.37 -8.90 16.82
C HIS A 212 -10.69 -10.11 17.44
N ASN A 213 -9.99 -10.92 16.64
CA ASN A 213 -9.41 -12.19 17.07
C ASN A 213 -7.88 -12.15 17.17
N SER A 214 -7.21 -11.28 16.42
CA SER A 214 -5.75 -11.19 16.41
C SER A 214 -5.20 -10.16 17.39
N LYS A 215 -4.27 -10.62 18.24
CA LYS A 215 -3.45 -9.76 19.10
C LYS A 215 -2.07 -9.46 18.51
N ASN A 216 -1.68 -10.12 17.41
CA ASN A 216 -0.32 -10.04 16.90
C ASN A 216 -0.18 -8.90 15.89
N ILE A 217 0.78 -8.01 16.13
CA ILE A 217 1.14 -6.92 15.22
C ILE A 217 1.43 -7.40 13.79
N LYS A 218 2.13 -8.53 13.61
CA LYS A 218 2.48 -9.04 12.29
C LYS A 218 1.24 -9.34 11.46
N GLU A 219 0.20 -9.90 12.09
CA GLU A 219 -1.05 -10.22 11.42
C GLU A 219 -1.89 -8.98 11.11
N HIS A 220 -1.92 -7.99 12.01
CA HIS A 220 -2.50 -6.67 11.73
C HIS A 220 -1.83 -6.02 10.52
N MET A 221 -0.50 -6.09 10.43
CA MET A 221 0.26 -5.51 9.31
C MET A 221 0.00 -6.25 7.99
N LEU A 222 -0.07 -7.59 8.01
CA LEU A 222 -0.41 -8.37 6.81
C LEU A 222 -1.81 -8.04 6.29
N ASN A 223 -2.80 -7.92 7.20
CA ASN A 223 -4.17 -7.60 6.82
C ASN A 223 -4.33 -6.17 6.32
N ILE A 224 -3.69 -5.18 6.97
CA ILE A 224 -3.76 -3.81 6.49
C ILE A 224 -3.02 -3.62 5.15
N TRP A 225 -2.03 -4.46 4.85
CA TRP A 225 -1.37 -4.50 3.52
C TRP A 225 -2.27 -4.98 2.39
N LYS A 226 -3.30 -5.79 2.69
CA LYS A 226 -4.32 -6.17 1.69
C LYS A 226 -5.00 -4.93 1.10
N VAL A 227 -5.11 -3.83 1.88
CA VAL A 227 -5.67 -2.55 1.41
C VAL A 227 -4.81 -1.94 0.32
N SER A 228 -3.50 -1.81 0.54
CA SER A 228 -2.56 -1.31 -0.48
C SER A 228 -2.62 -2.15 -1.76
N GLY A 229 -2.75 -3.47 -1.61
CA GLY A 229 -2.88 -4.39 -2.73
C GLY A 229 -4.11 -4.12 -3.60
N LEU A 230 -5.29 -4.03 -2.98
CA LEU A 230 -6.54 -3.73 -3.70
C LEU A 230 -6.46 -2.37 -4.38
N ILE A 231 -6.02 -1.33 -3.67
CA ILE A 231 -5.94 0.01 -4.26
C ILE A 231 -4.98 0.01 -5.46
N SER A 232 -3.84 -0.68 -5.35
CA SER A 232 -2.88 -0.77 -6.46
C SER A 232 -3.49 -1.39 -7.72
N ILE A 233 -4.32 -2.42 -7.55
CA ILE A 233 -5.04 -3.07 -8.65
C ILE A 233 -6.08 -2.11 -9.25
N LEU A 234 -6.91 -1.48 -8.41
CA LEU A 234 -7.97 -0.57 -8.86
C LEU A 234 -7.43 0.66 -9.61
N THR A 235 -6.26 1.16 -9.21
CA THR A 235 -5.61 2.32 -9.85
C THR A 235 -4.65 1.96 -10.98
N ASP A 236 -4.38 0.67 -11.22
CA ASP A 236 -3.31 0.18 -12.12
C ASP A 236 -1.94 0.80 -11.82
N LYS A 237 -1.60 0.87 -10.53
CA LYS A 237 -0.42 1.62 -10.08
C LYS A 237 0.09 1.14 -8.72
N PRO A 238 1.42 1.07 -8.49
CA PRO A 238 1.95 0.88 -7.15
C PRO A 238 1.39 1.91 -6.16
N THR A 239 0.77 1.42 -5.08
CA THR A 239 0.23 2.26 -4.01
C THR A 239 1.00 2.03 -2.72
N LEU A 240 1.89 2.98 -2.40
CA LEU A 240 2.76 2.88 -1.25
C LEU A 240 2.05 3.34 0.04
N PRO A 241 2.42 2.75 1.19
CA PRO A 241 2.14 3.34 2.49
C PRO A 241 2.68 4.77 2.55
N ASP A 242 1.89 5.67 3.12
CA ASP A 242 2.34 7.03 3.45
C ASP A 242 2.59 7.11 4.96
N GLU A 243 1.52 6.97 5.75
CA GLU A 243 1.60 6.99 7.20
C GLU A 243 0.94 5.74 7.78
N LEU A 244 1.52 5.23 8.87
CA LEU A 244 0.95 4.13 9.63
C LEU A 244 0.95 4.46 11.11
N TYR A 245 -0.19 4.24 11.75
CA TYR A 245 -0.32 4.35 13.19
C TYR A 245 -0.95 3.10 13.79
N ILE A 246 -0.57 2.80 15.03
CA ILE A 246 -1.14 1.71 15.82
C ILE A 246 -1.75 2.31 17.07
N LYS A 247 -2.95 1.87 17.42
CA LYS A 247 -3.59 2.16 18.69
C LYS A 247 -3.59 0.88 19.52
N PHE A 248 -3.00 0.95 20.71
CA PHE A 248 -3.09 -0.12 21.70
C PHE A 248 -4.27 0.12 22.65
N GLU A 249 -4.88 -0.99 23.11
CA GLU A 249 -5.93 -0.95 24.13
C GLU A 249 -5.44 -0.23 25.39
N GLY A 250 -6.28 0.61 25.99
CA GLY A 250 -5.93 1.40 27.18
C GLY A 250 -4.99 2.60 26.93
N GLY A 251 -4.36 2.70 25.76
CA GLY A 251 -3.57 3.87 25.38
C GLY A 251 -4.44 5.10 25.12
N HIS A 252 -3.92 6.31 25.36
CA HIS A 252 -4.65 7.55 25.06
C HIS A 252 -4.48 8.04 23.62
N THR A 253 -3.34 7.77 22.99
CA THR A 253 -3.00 8.23 21.64
C THR A 253 -2.63 7.07 20.71
N ARG A 254 -2.82 7.24 19.41
CA ARG A 254 -2.23 6.36 18.40
C ARG A 254 -0.74 6.66 18.28
N ILE A 255 0.09 5.63 18.13
CA ILE A 255 1.53 5.77 17.95
C ILE A 255 1.93 5.63 16.49
N PRO A 256 2.91 6.39 16.00
CA PRO A 256 3.40 6.18 14.66
C PRO A 256 4.29 4.94 14.60
N CYS A 257 4.33 4.34 13.42
CA CYS A 257 5.06 3.12 13.12
C CYS A 257 5.72 3.25 11.75
N LEU A 258 6.92 2.67 11.59
CA LEU A 258 7.52 2.43 10.28
C LEU A 258 7.68 0.94 10.04
N LEU A 259 7.47 0.52 8.80
CA LEU A 259 7.60 -0.85 8.35
C LEU A 259 8.68 -0.99 7.28
N THR A 260 9.40 -2.10 7.32
CA THR A 260 10.27 -2.51 6.21
C THR A 260 9.43 -2.95 5.01
N THR A 261 9.55 -2.22 3.90
CA THR A 261 8.81 -2.48 2.65
C THR A 261 9.68 -2.94 1.48
N ARG A 262 10.93 -2.44 1.39
CA ARG A 262 11.93 -2.76 0.36
C ARG A 262 11.43 -2.63 -1.09
N PHE A 263 10.84 -1.48 -1.42
CA PHE A 263 10.44 -1.20 -2.80
C PHE A 263 11.63 -0.76 -3.64
N GLU A 264 11.70 -1.18 -4.90
CA GLU A 264 12.69 -0.65 -5.84
C GLU A 264 12.47 0.84 -6.09
N GLN A 265 13.54 1.60 -6.36
CA GLN A 265 13.43 3.03 -6.64
C GLN A 265 12.45 3.32 -7.78
N ARG A 266 12.44 2.49 -8.84
CA ARG A 266 11.50 2.64 -9.96
C ARG A 266 10.04 2.46 -9.55
N THR A 267 9.75 1.54 -8.63
CA THR A 267 8.41 1.38 -8.05
C THR A 267 8.01 2.61 -7.25
N ILE A 268 8.94 3.18 -6.48
CA ILE A 268 8.72 4.42 -5.73
C ILE A 268 8.44 5.58 -6.68
N ASP A 269 9.27 5.75 -7.71
CA ASP A 269 9.11 6.81 -8.71
C ASP A 269 7.76 6.71 -9.43
N LEU A 270 7.36 5.49 -9.81
CA LEU A 270 6.04 5.24 -10.36
C LEU A 270 4.96 5.62 -9.36
N ALA A 271 4.98 5.11 -8.14
CA ALA A 271 3.98 5.40 -7.12
C ALA A 271 3.81 6.90 -6.86
N LEU A 272 4.91 7.66 -6.83
CA LEU A 272 4.94 9.10 -6.57
C LEU A 272 4.54 9.95 -7.79
N LYS A 273 4.49 9.38 -9.00
CA LYS A 273 4.05 10.09 -10.22
C LYS A 273 2.62 10.62 -10.04
N LYS A 274 2.42 11.94 -10.18
CA LYS A 274 1.07 12.52 -10.08
C LYS A 274 0.14 11.93 -11.14
N PHE A 275 -1.09 11.65 -10.74
CA PHE A 275 -2.19 11.25 -11.62
C PHE A 275 -3.42 12.09 -11.29
N ASP A 276 -4.36 12.17 -12.23
CA ASP A 276 -5.65 12.84 -12.04
C ASP A 276 -6.70 11.80 -11.66
N HIS A 277 -7.63 12.14 -10.78
CA HIS A 277 -8.82 11.39 -10.43
C HIS A 277 -9.59 10.94 -11.68
N ARG A 278 -9.60 11.78 -12.71
CA ARG A 278 -10.24 11.47 -14.01
C ARG A 278 -9.40 10.54 -14.88
N SER A 279 -8.10 10.42 -14.60
CA SER A 279 -7.21 9.48 -15.28
C SER A 279 -7.26 8.06 -14.72
N LEU A 280 -7.91 7.86 -13.57
CA LEU A 280 -8.01 6.54 -12.95
C LEU A 280 -8.86 5.57 -13.79
N PRO A 281 -8.44 4.30 -13.92
CA PRO A 281 -9.28 3.24 -14.50
C PRO A 281 -10.58 3.05 -13.72
N ILE A 282 -10.46 2.96 -12.39
CA ILE A 282 -11.55 2.89 -11.42
C ILE A 282 -11.26 3.90 -10.31
N ASN A 283 -12.28 4.66 -9.90
CA ASN A 283 -12.22 5.55 -8.76
C ASN A 283 -13.30 5.19 -7.73
N TRP A 284 -13.19 5.77 -6.53
CA TRP A 284 -14.06 5.48 -5.39
C TRP A 284 -15.56 5.58 -5.72
N LYS A 285 -15.96 6.57 -6.51
CA LYS A 285 -17.37 6.82 -6.84
C LYS A 285 -17.93 5.87 -7.89
N SER A 286 -17.06 5.16 -8.61
CA SER A 286 -17.48 4.28 -9.70
C SER A 286 -17.80 2.85 -9.26
N ILE A 287 -17.59 2.49 -8.00
CA ILE A 287 -17.86 1.12 -7.53
C ILE A 287 -18.50 1.15 -6.16
N ASP A 288 -19.23 0.07 -5.84
CA ASP A 288 -19.58 -0.26 -4.46
C ASP A 288 -18.32 -0.74 -3.74
N ILE A 289 -17.61 0.22 -3.17
CA ILE A 289 -16.33 -0.01 -2.49
C ILE A 289 -16.49 -0.88 -1.23
N GLU A 290 -17.68 -0.85 -0.60
CA GLU A 290 -17.99 -1.63 0.58
C GLU A 290 -18.00 -3.11 0.26
N LYS A 291 -18.84 -3.47 -0.69
CA LYS A 291 -18.91 -4.82 -1.23
C LYS A 291 -17.57 -5.30 -1.79
N ALA A 292 -16.81 -4.40 -2.43
CA ALA A 292 -15.49 -4.73 -2.96
C ALA A 292 -14.50 -5.10 -1.84
N PHE A 293 -14.47 -4.35 -0.73
CA PHE A 293 -13.61 -4.67 0.42
C PHE A 293 -14.02 -5.94 1.15
N GLU A 294 -15.32 -6.16 1.38
CA GLU A 294 -15.84 -7.38 2.00
C GLU A 294 -15.33 -8.62 1.27
N LYS A 295 -15.58 -8.68 -0.04
CA LYS A 295 -15.15 -9.79 -0.87
C LYS A 295 -13.64 -9.87 -1.03
N TRP A 296 -12.94 -8.73 -1.09
CA TRP A 296 -11.49 -8.71 -1.25
C TRP A 296 -10.79 -9.39 -0.07
N PHE A 297 -11.20 -9.10 1.16
CA PHE A 297 -10.60 -9.71 2.34
C PHE A 297 -10.82 -11.23 2.42
N GLU A 298 -11.89 -11.75 1.79
CA GLU A 298 -12.15 -13.19 1.68
C GLU A 298 -11.27 -13.89 0.64
N ILE A 299 -10.96 -13.22 -0.48
CA ILE A 299 -10.30 -13.85 -1.63
C ILE A 299 -8.84 -13.43 -1.85
N SER A 300 -8.34 -12.41 -1.13
CA SER A 300 -7.03 -11.77 -1.35
C SER A 300 -5.88 -12.77 -1.47
N ASP A 301 -5.91 -13.81 -0.63
CA ASP A 301 -4.81 -14.77 -0.51
C ASP A 301 -4.68 -15.64 -1.78
N ARG A 302 -5.76 -15.77 -2.56
CA ARG A 302 -5.76 -16.47 -3.87
C ARG A 302 -5.15 -15.61 -4.98
N TYR A 303 -5.05 -14.30 -4.77
CA TYR A 303 -4.55 -13.31 -5.74
C TYR A 303 -3.21 -12.69 -5.33
N ILE A 304 -2.47 -13.31 -4.42
CA ILE A 304 -1.14 -12.83 -3.99
C ILE A 304 -0.21 -12.53 -5.18
N PRO A 305 -0.04 -13.43 -6.18
CA PRO A 305 0.86 -13.14 -7.31
C PRO A 305 0.44 -11.89 -8.08
N LEU A 306 -0.86 -11.73 -8.35
CA LEU A 306 -1.38 -10.54 -9.03
C LEU A 306 -1.14 -9.28 -8.19
N THR A 307 -1.43 -9.36 -6.89
CA THR A 307 -1.26 -8.25 -5.94
C THR A 307 0.19 -7.77 -5.92
N ILE A 308 1.15 -8.70 -5.81
CA ILE A 308 2.58 -8.39 -5.83
C ILE A 308 2.98 -7.77 -7.17
N THR A 309 2.50 -8.28 -8.31
CA THR A 309 2.76 -7.67 -9.63
C THR A 309 2.36 -6.19 -9.67
N TYR A 310 1.21 -5.82 -9.10
CA TYR A 310 0.76 -4.43 -9.07
C TYR A 310 1.51 -3.58 -8.05
N GLN A 311 1.75 -4.10 -6.84
CA GLN A 311 2.42 -3.37 -5.76
C GLN A 311 3.90 -3.10 -6.05
N TYR A 312 4.57 -4.02 -6.73
CA TYR A 312 6.00 -3.96 -7.07
C TYR A 312 6.26 -3.68 -8.54
N GLU A 313 5.28 -3.12 -9.26
CA GLU A 313 5.45 -2.67 -10.64
C GLU A 313 6.58 -1.63 -10.73
N THR A 314 7.48 -1.79 -11.70
CA THR A 314 8.64 -0.91 -11.92
C THR A 314 8.55 -0.14 -13.24
N GLY A 315 7.59 -0.49 -14.11
CA GLY A 315 7.43 0.09 -15.44
C GLY A 315 8.51 -0.37 -16.42
N TYR A 316 9.36 -1.30 -15.99
CA TYR A 316 10.40 -1.90 -16.79
C TYR A 316 10.32 -3.42 -16.66
N ARG A 317 10.61 -4.12 -17.76
CA ARG A 317 10.71 -5.58 -17.76
C ARG A 317 11.99 -5.99 -18.43
N THR A 318 12.71 -6.89 -17.78
CA THR A 318 13.72 -7.71 -18.44
C THR A 318 13.04 -8.83 -19.23
N LEU A 319 13.76 -9.45 -20.16
CA LEU A 319 13.25 -10.59 -20.91
C LEU A 319 12.84 -11.75 -19.98
N HIS A 320 13.62 -12.01 -18.93
CA HIS A 320 13.30 -13.01 -17.92
C HIS A 320 11.96 -12.72 -17.21
N GLN A 321 11.74 -11.47 -16.79
CA GLN A 321 10.48 -11.07 -16.16
C GLN A 321 9.30 -11.19 -17.13
N ALA A 322 9.45 -10.72 -18.38
CA ALA A 322 8.39 -10.81 -19.37
C ALA A 322 8.00 -12.27 -19.68
N HIS A 323 8.98 -13.17 -19.78
CA HIS A 323 8.74 -14.60 -19.95
C HIS A 323 8.02 -15.23 -18.74
N SER A 324 8.49 -14.92 -17.52
CA SER A 324 7.87 -15.40 -16.28
C SER A 324 6.43 -14.90 -16.13
N ASP A 325 6.16 -13.63 -16.46
CA ASP A 325 4.83 -13.03 -16.44
C ASP A 325 3.88 -13.80 -17.36
N ILE A 326 4.29 -14.11 -18.59
CA ILE A 326 3.45 -14.87 -19.54
C ILE A 326 3.16 -16.27 -19.03
N ILE A 327 4.16 -17.00 -18.53
CA ILE A 327 3.95 -18.36 -17.99
C ILE A 327 2.98 -18.33 -16.81
N LEU A 328 3.19 -17.39 -15.87
CA LEU A 328 2.36 -17.23 -14.68
C LEU A 328 0.92 -16.89 -15.08
N PHE A 329 0.73 -15.86 -15.90
CA PHE A 329 -0.60 -15.39 -16.27
C PHE A 329 -1.35 -16.40 -17.15
N ALA A 330 -0.67 -17.07 -18.08
CA ALA A 330 -1.27 -18.17 -18.84
C ALA A 330 -1.76 -19.28 -17.91
N THR A 331 -0.95 -19.67 -16.92
CA THR A 331 -1.34 -20.70 -15.93
C THR A 331 -2.54 -20.27 -15.08
N GLN A 332 -2.59 -19.01 -14.66
CA GLN A 332 -3.73 -18.46 -13.93
C GLN A 332 -5.01 -18.42 -14.79
N ILE A 333 -4.89 -18.12 -16.08
CA ILE A 333 -6.03 -18.18 -17.02
C ILE A 333 -6.56 -19.61 -17.16
N GLU A 334 -5.68 -20.62 -17.21
CA GLU A 334 -6.12 -22.03 -17.22
C GLU A 334 -6.88 -22.41 -15.92
N ALA A 335 -6.44 -21.90 -14.77
CA ALA A 335 -7.15 -22.09 -13.51
C ALA A 335 -8.54 -21.41 -13.54
N ILE A 336 -8.63 -20.20 -14.09
CA ILE A 336 -9.92 -19.50 -14.29
C ILE A 336 -10.83 -20.28 -15.24
N ASN A 337 -10.30 -20.87 -16.31
CA ASN A 337 -11.10 -21.73 -17.18
C ASN A 337 -11.73 -22.91 -16.41
N SER A 338 -10.98 -23.48 -15.47
CA SER A 338 -11.46 -24.58 -14.64
C SER A 338 -12.60 -24.13 -13.72
N THR A 339 -12.53 -22.91 -13.15
CA THR A 339 -13.63 -22.36 -12.33
C THR A 339 -14.87 -22.01 -13.16
N LEU A 340 -14.70 -21.72 -14.45
CA LEU A 340 -15.80 -21.54 -15.42
C LEU A 340 -16.37 -22.88 -15.95
N GLY A 341 -15.89 -24.04 -15.49
CA GLY A 341 -16.29 -25.35 -16.01
C GLY A 341 -15.94 -25.54 -17.49
N GLY A 342 -14.84 -24.94 -17.95
CA GLY A 342 -14.38 -25.05 -19.34
C GLY A 342 -13.60 -26.32 -19.63
N GLU A 343 -13.62 -26.75 -20.89
CA GLU A 343 -12.86 -27.91 -21.33
C GLU A 343 -11.37 -27.55 -21.55
N LYS A 344 -10.48 -28.56 -21.52
CA LYS A 344 -9.03 -28.37 -21.73
C LYS A 344 -8.69 -27.69 -23.06
N ARG A 345 -9.48 -27.91 -24.12
CA ARG A 345 -9.28 -27.30 -25.43
C ARG A 345 -9.61 -25.80 -25.47
N GLU A 346 -10.38 -25.31 -24.51
CA GLU A 346 -10.84 -23.91 -24.43
C GLU A 346 -10.10 -23.12 -23.36
N LYS A 347 -9.04 -23.70 -22.78
CA LYS A 347 -8.37 -23.23 -21.54
C LYS A 347 -7.92 -21.78 -21.53
N TYR A 348 -7.73 -21.17 -22.69
CA TYR A 348 -7.45 -19.73 -22.82
C TYR A 348 -8.63 -18.93 -23.40
N ILE A 349 -9.35 -19.49 -24.37
CA ILE A 349 -10.42 -18.78 -25.08
C ILE A 349 -11.62 -18.53 -24.19
N LYS A 350 -12.06 -19.50 -23.38
CA LYS A 350 -13.26 -19.34 -22.56
C LYS A 350 -13.13 -18.20 -21.53
N PRO A 351 -12.02 -18.09 -20.76
CA PRO A 351 -11.81 -16.92 -19.91
C PRO A 351 -11.70 -15.60 -20.69
N ILE A 352 -11.07 -15.60 -21.87
CA ILE A 352 -10.97 -14.40 -22.70
C ILE A 352 -12.36 -13.96 -23.17
N ASP A 353 -13.20 -14.88 -23.61
CA ASP A 353 -14.54 -14.57 -24.10
C ASP A 353 -15.49 -14.10 -22.99
N GLU A 354 -15.30 -14.61 -21.76
CA GLU A 354 -16.06 -14.19 -20.59
C GLU A 354 -15.64 -12.79 -20.10
N TYR A 355 -14.33 -12.56 -19.96
CA TYR A 355 -13.81 -11.39 -19.24
C TYR A 355 -13.24 -10.28 -20.11
N ALA A 356 -12.85 -10.52 -21.36
CA ALA A 356 -12.30 -9.47 -22.23
C ALA A 356 -13.38 -8.55 -22.80
N SER A 357 -13.12 -7.25 -22.84
CA SER A 357 -13.88 -6.32 -23.67
C SER A 357 -13.68 -6.64 -25.14
N THR A 358 -14.62 -6.18 -25.97
CA THR A 358 -14.48 -6.25 -27.43
C THR A 358 -13.20 -5.59 -27.93
N PHE A 359 -12.77 -4.50 -27.28
CA PHE A 359 -11.52 -3.81 -27.57
C PHE A 359 -10.29 -4.65 -27.23
N LEU A 360 -10.24 -5.24 -26.02
CA LEU A 360 -9.11 -6.07 -25.59
C LEU A 360 -9.00 -7.33 -26.46
N ARG A 361 -10.12 -8.01 -26.74
CA ARG A 361 -10.16 -9.16 -27.63
C ARG A 361 -9.64 -8.83 -29.03
N LYS A 362 -10.03 -7.67 -29.58
CA LYS A 362 -9.51 -7.18 -30.87
C LYS A 362 -8.01 -6.92 -30.83
N LYS A 363 -7.49 -6.29 -29.77
CA LYS A 363 -6.06 -6.06 -29.56
C LYS A 363 -5.26 -7.37 -29.51
N MET A 364 -5.76 -8.38 -28.77
CA MET A 364 -5.13 -9.69 -28.68
C MET A 364 -5.12 -10.44 -30.02
N ASN A 365 -6.23 -10.43 -30.77
CA ASN A 365 -6.28 -11.04 -32.10
C ASN A 365 -5.31 -10.37 -33.07
N ASN A 366 -5.35 -9.03 -33.14
CA ASN A 366 -4.45 -8.26 -34.00
C ASN A 366 -2.97 -8.47 -33.65
N PHE A 367 -2.66 -8.72 -32.38
CA PHE A 367 -1.29 -9.01 -31.94
C PHE A 367 -0.74 -10.31 -32.55
N PHE A 368 -1.54 -11.37 -32.66
CA PHE A 368 -1.06 -12.67 -33.15
C PHE A 368 -1.19 -12.86 -34.66
N ILE A 369 -2.15 -12.18 -35.32
CA ILE A 369 -2.37 -12.29 -36.79
C ILE A 369 -1.10 -11.99 -37.60
N ARG A 370 -0.19 -11.16 -37.07
CA ARG A 370 1.07 -10.83 -37.75
C ARG A 370 2.12 -11.95 -37.74
N PHE A 371 2.00 -12.92 -36.85
CA PHE A 371 2.95 -14.04 -36.73
C PHE A 371 2.46 -15.27 -37.49
N ASN A 372 1.15 -15.56 -37.40
CA ASN A 372 0.53 -16.69 -38.09
C ASN A 372 -1.01 -16.55 -38.13
N ASN A 373 -1.67 -17.52 -38.76
CA ASN A 373 -3.13 -17.60 -38.89
C ASN A 373 -3.79 -18.53 -37.85
N ASN A 374 -3.07 -18.94 -36.79
CA ASN A 374 -3.62 -19.81 -35.76
C ASN A 374 -4.63 -19.06 -34.87
N SER A 375 -5.49 -19.81 -34.19
CA SER A 375 -6.42 -19.21 -33.23
C SER A 375 -5.67 -18.57 -32.05
N LEU A 376 -6.29 -17.57 -31.42
CA LEU A 376 -5.72 -16.88 -30.25
C LEU A 376 -5.32 -17.88 -29.14
N GLY A 377 -6.16 -18.87 -28.86
CA GLY A 377 -5.90 -19.89 -27.86
C GLY A 377 -4.73 -20.80 -28.22
N ALA A 378 -4.59 -21.18 -29.50
CA ALA A 378 -3.46 -21.95 -29.98
C ALA A 378 -2.15 -21.16 -29.86
N ASN A 379 -2.17 -19.88 -30.22
CA ASN A 379 -1.01 -19.01 -30.10
C ASN A 379 -0.52 -18.82 -28.66
N ILE A 380 -1.44 -18.59 -27.71
CA ILE A 380 -1.10 -18.52 -26.29
C ILE A 380 -0.54 -19.87 -25.80
N ALA A 381 -1.14 -20.98 -26.23
CA ALA A 381 -0.65 -22.33 -25.90
C ALA A 381 0.78 -22.56 -26.38
N THR A 382 1.05 -22.23 -27.65
CA THR A 382 2.36 -22.35 -28.27
C THR A 382 3.37 -21.48 -27.51
N LEU A 383 3.10 -20.18 -27.36
CA LEU A 383 4.01 -19.25 -26.68
C LEU A 383 4.36 -19.70 -25.26
N ARG A 384 3.36 -20.06 -24.45
CA ARG A 384 3.59 -20.57 -23.08
C ARG A 384 4.43 -21.85 -23.09
N ASN A 385 4.18 -22.76 -24.03
CA ASN A 385 4.91 -24.03 -24.10
C ASN A 385 6.36 -23.85 -24.59
N GLU A 386 6.59 -22.95 -25.53
CA GLU A 386 7.94 -22.58 -25.97
C GLU A 386 8.76 -21.99 -24.82
N LEU A 387 8.14 -21.11 -24.03
CA LEU A 387 8.79 -20.50 -22.87
C LEU A 387 9.06 -21.49 -21.73
N ALA A 388 8.14 -22.42 -21.47
CA ALA A 388 8.22 -23.34 -20.33
C ALA A 388 9.05 -24.62 -20.60
N HIS A 389 9.21 -25.03 -21.87
CA HIS A 389 9.85 -26.29 -22.23
C HIS A 389 11.07 -26.07 -23.12
N VAL A 390 12.25 -26.45 -22.62
CA VAL A 390 13.54 -26.20 -23.28
C VAL A 390 13.59 -26.82 -24.69
N ASP A 391 13.22 -28.10 -24.81
CA ASP A 391 13.32 -28.89 -26.05
C ASP A 391 12.24 -28.58 -27.10
N ARG A 392 11.31 -27.67 -26.80
CA ARG A 392 10.25 -27.27 -27.74
C ARG A 392 10.81 -26.37 -28.83
N ASP A 393 10.43 -26.61 -30.09
CA ASP A 393 10.71 -25.72 -31.21
C ASP A 393 10.20 -24.29 -30.92
N LYS A 394 11.00 -23.28 -31.28
CA LYS A 394 10.80 -21.87 -30.91
C LYS A 394 10.23 -21.05 -32.06
N GLU A 395 9.01 -21.38 -32.48
CA GLU A 395 8.36 -20.74 -33.63
C GLU A 395 8.02 -19.27 -33.36
N LEU A 396 7.36 -18.98 -32.23
CA LEU A 396 6.97 -17.62 -31.85
C LEU A 396 8.11 -16.89 -31.17
N MET A 397 8.88 -17.59 -30.32
CA MET A 397 9.91 -16.95 -29.51
C MET A 397 11.03 -16.31 -30.33
N THR A 398 11.34 -16.87 -31.50
CA THR A 398 12.37 -16.34 -32.42
C THR A 398 11.91 -15.10 -33.19
N GLN A 399 10.60 -14.83 -33.23
CA GLN A 399 10.01 -13.71 -33.96
C GLN A 399 9.67 -12.53 -33.05
N MET A 400 9.47 -12.79 -31.76
CA MET A 400 8.96 -11.79 -30.81
C MET A 400 10.05 -10.93 -30.18
N THR A 401 9.82 -9.62 -30.13
CA THR A 401 10.67 -8.67 -29.38
C THR A 401 10.25 -8.58 -27.90
N LEU A 402 11.12 -7.99 -27.06
CA LEU A 402 10.81 -7.75 -25.64
C LEU A 402 9.49 -6.99 -25.43
N ASP A 403 9.27 -5.91 -26.18
CA ASP A 403 8.04 -5.11 -26.09
C ASP A 403 6.79 -5.93 -26.42
N GLU A 404 6.93 -6.92 -27.28
CA GLU A 404 5.84 -7.80 -27.68
C GLU A 404 5.51 -8.82 -26.60
N TYR A 405 6.53 -9.36 -25.91
CA TYR A 405 6.33 -10.17 -24.71
C TYR A 405 5.67 -9.36 -23.58
N ILE A 406 6.11 -8.13 -23.35
CA ILE A 406 5.51 -7.23 -22.36
C ILE A 406 4.03 -6.99 -22.70
N ARG A 407 3.72 -6.70 -23.96
CA ARG A 407 2.36 -6.41 -24.41
C ARG A 407 1.41 -7.60 -24.28
N ILE A 408 1.83 -8.80 -24.67
CA ILE A 408 0.98 -9.99 -24.47
C ILE A 408 0.84 -10.33 -22.99
N GLY A 409 1.90 -10.19 -22.19
CA GLY A 409 1.85 -10.34 -20.74
C GLY A 409 0.83 -9.41 -20.10
N LEU A 410 0.81 -8.13 -20.50
CA LEU A 410 -0.18 -7.15 -20.07
C LEU A 410 -1.62 -7.60 -20.40
N TYR A 411 -1.87 -8.07 -21.63
CA TYR A 411 -3.20 -8.53 -22.01
C TYR A 411 -3.67 -9.72 -21.18
N LEU A 412 -2.78 -10.70 -20.92
CA LEU A 412 -3.11 -11.83 -20.05
C LEU A 412 -3.38 -11.38 -18.60
N ARG A 413 -2.56 -10.47 -18.06
CA ARG A 413 -2.77 -9.83 -16.74
C ARG A 413 -4.15 -9.17 -16.65
N LEU A 414 -4.58 -8.48 -17.70
CA LEU A 414 -5.88 -7.82 -17.76
C LEU A 414 -7.05 -8.80 -17.69
N ILE A 415 -6.95 -9.99 -18.28
CA ILE A 415 -7.99 -11.03 -18.15
C ILE A 415 -8.12 -11.48 -16.70
N ILE A 416 -7.00 -11.74 -16.03
CA ILE A 416 -6.97 -12.18 -14.63
C ILE A 416 -7.50 -11.07 -13.70
N THR A 417 -7.09 -9.83 -13.96
CA THR A 417 -7.58 -8.65 -13.23
C THR A 417 -9.09 -8.50 -13.41
N SER A 418 -9.60 -8.73 -14.62
CA SER A 418 -11.04 -8.61 -14.90
C SER A 418 -11.85 -9.70 -14.21
N HIS A 419 -11.32 -10.93 -14.14
CA HIS A 419 -11.89 -11.99 -13.34
C HIS A 419 -11.94 -11.62 -11.84
N LEU A 420 -10.85 -11.06 -11.29
CA LEU A 420 -10.82 -10.55 -9.92
C LEU A 420 -11.88 -9.46 -9.71
N LEU A 421 -11.90 -8.42 -10.54
CA LEU A 421 -12.85 -7.31 -10.41
C LEU A 421 -14.31 -7.80 -10.49
N SER A 422 -14.60 -8.78 -11.36
CA SER A 422 -15.91 -9.42 -11.43
C SER A 422 -16.26 -10.15 -10.13
N ASN A 423 -15.30 -10.89 -9.54
CA ASN A 423 -15.51 -11.55 -8.25
C ASN A 423 -15.78 -10.54 -7.12
N LEU A 424 -15.11 -9.38 -7.15
CA LEU A 424 -15.38 -8.25 -6.25
C LEU A 424 -16.77 -7.62 -6.45
N GLY A 425 -17.51 -8.02 -7.48
CA GLY A 425 -18.85 -7.52 -7.79
C GLY A 425 -18.85 -6.19 -8.53
N ILE A 426 -17.74 -5.82 -9.15
CA ILE A 426 -17.64 -4.62 -9.98
C ILE A 426 -18.36 -4.87 -11.31
N GLU A 427 -19.18 -3.91 -11.73
CA GLU A 427 -19.98 -4.05 -12.94
C GLU A 427 -19.12 -4.13 -14.21
N LYS A 428 -19.61 -4.89 -15.19
CA LYS A 428 -18.93 -5.16 -16.45
C LYS A 428 -18.51 -3.88 -17.18
N GLU A 429 -19.32 -2.83 -17.14
CA GLU A 429 -18.99 -1.54 -17.77
C GLU A 429 -17.70 -0.93 -17.19
N HIS A 430 -17.56 -0.94 -15.86
CA HIS A 430 -16.37 -0.41 -15.19
C HIS A 430 -15.13 -1.27 -15.44
N ILE A 431 -15.29 -2.60 -15.52
CA ILE A 431 -14.22 -3.51 -15.91
C ILE A 431 -13.77 -3.24 -17.36
N GLN A 432 -14.69 -3.03 -18.29
CA GLN A 432 -14.34 -2.68 -19.68
C GLN A 432 -13.63 -1.33 -19.76
N ARG A 433 -14.07 -0.32 -18.99
CA ARG A 433 -13.38 0.96 -18.90
C ARG A 433 -11.95 0.78 -18.36
N TYR A 434 -11.77 -0.07 -17.36
CA TYR A 434 -10.45 -0.41 -16.83
C TYR A 434 -9.54 -0.97 -17.92
N GLN A 435 -9.99 -2.02 -18.61
CA GLN A 435 -9.22 -2.64 -19.69
C GLN A 435 -8.89 -1.66 -20.81
N ASN A 436 -9.86 -0.85 -21.25
CA ASN A 436 -9.66 0.10 -22.34
C ASN A 436 -8.61 1.15 -21.97
N ARG A 437 -8.56 1.56 -20.70
CA ARG A 437 -7.58 2.54 -20.24
C ARG A 437 -6.18 1.97 -20.11
N VAL A 438 -6.07 0.77 -19.53
CA VAL A 438 -4.76 0.13 -19.30
C VAL A 438 -4.16 -0.44 -20.58
N ALA A 439 -4.97 -0.91 -21.53
CA ALA A 439 -4.51 -1.46 -22.81
C ALA A 439 -4.34 -0.42 -23.95
N GLN A 440 -4.44 0.87 -23.62
CA GLN A 440 -4.20 1.97 -24.58
C GLN A 440 -2.72 2.27 -24.78
N ASP A 441 -1.91 2.02 -23.75
CA ASP A 441 -0.46 2.10 -23.75
C ASP A 441 0.17 0.79 -24.29
#